data_AF-A0A0Q4QYM2-F1
#
_entry.id   AF-A0A0Q4QYM2-F1
#
_cell.length_a   1.000
_cell.length_b   1.000
_cell.length_c   1.000
_cell.angle_alpha   90.00
_cell.angle_beta   90.00
_cell.angle_gamma   90.00
#
_symmetry.space_group_name_H-M   'P 1'
#
loop_
_entity.id
_entity.type
_entity.pdbx_description
1 polymer ?
#
loop_
_entity_poly.entity_id
_entity_poly.type
_entity_poly.pdbx_seq_one_letter_code
_entity_poly.pdbx_strand_id
1 'polypeptide(L)' 'MKKPTSIPSAWEHVQLGAMLADLKEEHYRTVLTLSALLELLLEKGIVTVEELQAKTSQLDGQMDEQLHKLISSSLRPIQ' A
#
# COMPACT_ATOMS: atom_id res chain seq x y z
N MET A 1 -35.41 -3.16 -20.60
CA MET A 1 -35.63 -2.27 -19.43
C MET A 1 -34.27 -1.94 -18.84
N LYS A 2 -33.82 -0.68 -18.90
CA LYS A 2 -32.54 -0.25 -18.32
C LYS A 2 -32.70 -0.17 -16.80
N LYS A 3 -31.91 -0.94 -16.03
CA LYS A 3 -31.89 -0.84 -14.57
C LYS A 3 -31.42 0.57 -14.17
N PRO A 4 -32.07 1.26 -13.23
CA PRO A 4 -31.61 2.57 -12.79
C PRO A 4 -30.30 2.39 -12.03
N THR A 5 -29.28 3.14 -12.43
CA THR A 5 -28.04 3.30 -11.68
C THR A 5 -28.40 3.90 -10.32
N SER A 6 -28.35 3.10 -9.26
CA SER A 6 -28.58 3.55 -7.89
C SER A 6 -27.48 4.55 -7.52
N ILE A 7 -27.83 5.83 -7.39
CA ILE A 7 -26.94 6.84 -6.81
C ILE A 7 -26.68 6.40 -5.36
N PRO A 8 -25.41 6.27 -4.91
CA PRO A 8 -25.15 5.87 -3.55
C PRO A 8 -25.83 6.84 -2.59
N SER A 9 -26.54 6.29 -1.61
CA SER A 9 -27.27 7.08 -0.62
C SER A 9 -26.29 7.98 0.16
N ALA A 10 -26.76 9.11 0.67
CA ALA A 10 -25.95 9.96 1.54
C ALA A 10 -25.34 9.17 2.73
N TRP A 11 -26.05 8.14 3.19
CA TRP A 11 -25.61 7.24 4.26
C TRP A 11 -24.43 6.33 3.85
N GLU A 12 -24.42 5.82 2.62
CA GLU A 12 -23.29 5.03 2.10
C GLU A 12 -22.03 5.87 1.99
N HIS A 13 -22.14 7.14 1.58
CA HIS A 13 -21.00 8.06 1.55
C HIS A 13 -20.43 8.34 2.95
N VAL A 14 -21.29 8.47 3.96
CA VAL A 14 -20.86 8.63 5.36
C VAL A 14 -20.13 7.39 5.86
N GLN A 15 -20.63 6.19 5.55
CA GLN A 15 -19.95 4.94 5.92
C GLN A 15 -18.58 4.81 5.25
N LEU A 16 -18.49 5.14 3.96
CA LEU A 16 -17.20 5.16 3.25
C LEU A 16 -16.23 6.18 3.87
N GLY A 17 -16.73 7.37 4.22
CA GLY A 17 -15.95 8.39 4.92
C GLY A 17 -15.44 7.92 6.29
N ALA A 18 -16.27 7.22 7.06
CA ALA A 18 -15.88 6.64 8.34
C ALA A 18 -14.81 5.56 8.17
N MET A 19 -15.00 4.62 7.24
CA MET A 19 -14.03 3.56 6.98
C MET A 19 -12.67 4.10 6.50
N LEU A 20 -12.68 5.18 5.70
CA LEU A 20 -11.45 5.88 5.30
C LEU A 20 -10.78 6.58 6.48
N ALA A 21 -11.55 7.16 7.40
CA ALA A 21 -11.01 7.80 8.59
C ALA A 21 -10.33 6.77 9.50
N ASP A 22 -10.98 5.64 9.76
CA ASP A 22 -10.45 4.54 10.55
C ASP A 22 -9.16 3.99 9.91
N LEU A 23 -9.18 3.74 8.60
CA LEU A 23 -7.99 3.28 7.86
C LEU A 23 -6.84 4.27 7.96
N LYS A 24 -7.12 5.58 7.83
CA LYS A 24 -6.09 6.62 7.95
C LYS A 24 -5.46 6.61 9.34
N GLU A 25 -6.27 6.47 10.38
CA GLU A 25 -5.78 6.45 11.77
C GLU A 25 -4.94 5.20 12.07
N GLU A 26 -5.43 4.03 11.67
CA GLU A 26 -4.69 2.77 11.83
C GLU A 26 -3.38 2.78 11.03
N HIS A 27 -3.42 3.24 9.78
CA HIS A 27 -2.25 3.36 8.93
C HIS A 27 -1.23 4.33 9.54
N TYR A 28 -1.67 5.50 10.02
CA TYR A 28 -0.79 6.46 10.67
C TYR A 28 -0.09 5.86 11.89
N ARG A 29 -0.83 5.20 12.78
CA ARG A 29 -0.25 4.55 13.97
C ARG A 29 0.75 3.45 13.60
N THR A 30 0.45 2.68 12.56
CA THR A 30 1.32 1.61 12.07
C THR A 30 2.63 2.18 11.53
N VAL A 31 2.55 3.19 10.66
CA VAL A 31 3.72 3.86 10.10
C VAL A 31 4.56 4.50 11.20
N LEU A 32 3.95 5.22 12.15
CA LEU A 32 4.67 5.82 13.28
C LEU A 32 5.42 4.78 14.11
N THR A 33 4.78 3.65 14.39
CA THR A 33 5.38 2.56 15.16
C THR A 33 6.57 1.96 14.42
N LEU A 34 6.43 1.73 13.10
CA LEU A 34 7.52 1.23 12.27
C LEU A 34 8.68 2.22 12.17
N SER A 35 8.40 3.51 12.04
CA SER A 35 9.42 4.57 12.04
C SER A 35 10.20 4.59 13.34
N ALA A 36 9.50 4.58 14.49
CA ALA A 36 10.14 4.54 15.80
C ALA A 36 10.98 3.27 16.00
N LEU A 37 10.51 2.12 15.51
CA LEU A 37 11.28 0.88 15.54
C LEU A 37 12.54 0.97 14.67
N LEU A 38 12.43 1.49 13.44
CA LEU A 38 13.58 1.67 12.55
C LEU A 38 14.63 2.61 13.16
N GLU A 39 14.20 3.73 13.74
CA GLU A 39 15.08 4.66 14.46
C GLU A 39 15.83 3.94 15.59
N LEU A 40 15.12 3.18 16.43
CA LEU A 40 15.77 2.41 17.51
C LEU A 40 16.75 1.35 17.00
N LEU A 41 16.44 0.69 15.88
CA LEU A 41 17.33 -0.31 15.28
C LEU A 41 18.60 0.33 14.71
N LEU A 42 18.47 1.50 14.07
CA LEU A 42 19.59 2.31 13.57
C LEU A 42 20.47 2.82 14.72
N GLU A 43 19.85 3.42 15.74
CA GLU A 43 20.55 3.95 16.93
C GLU A 43 21.34 2.87 17.67
N LYS A 44 20.80 1.64 17.72
CA LYS A 44 21.47 0.49 18.33
C LYS A 44 22.52 -0.15 17.42
N GLY A 45 22.66 0.32 16.17
CA GLY A 45 23.56 -0.26 15.18
C GLY A 45 23.18 -1.68 14.76
N ILE A 46 21.92 -2.08 14.95
CA ILE A 46 21.41 -3.40 14.54
C ILE A 46 21.21 -3.45 13.02
N VAL A 47 20.86 -2.31 12.42
CA VAL A 47 20.76 -2.10 10.98
C VAL A 47 21.50 -0.81 10.65
N THR A 48 22.12 -0.71 9.47
CA THR A 48 22.71 0.54 8.98
C THR A 48 21.82 1.25 7.96
N VAL A 49 22.10 2.53 7.71
CA VAL A 49 21.37 3.31 6.69
C VAL A 49 21.58 2.70 5.30
N GLU A 50 22.78 2.22 5.01
CA GLU A 50 23.13 1.58 3.73
C GLU A 50 22.37 0.27 3.53
N GLU A 51 22.25 -0.57 4.57
CA GLU A 51 21.47 -1.81 4.54
C GLU A 51 19.99 -1.51 4.30
N LEU A 52 19.46 -0.48 4.96
CA LEU A 52 18.08 -0.03 4.78
C LEU A 52 17.83 0.46 3.35
N GLN A 53 18.74 1.29 2.80
CA GLN A 53 18.66 1.78 1.43
C GLN A 53 18.71 0.63 0.41
N ALA A 54 19.66 -0.29 0.57
CA ALA A 54 19.79 -1.45 -0.30
C ALA A 54 18.51 -2.30 -0.28
N LYS A 55 17.91 -2.50 0.90
CA LYS A 55 16.66 -3.24 1.04
C LYS A 55 15.48 -2.52 0.38
N THR A 56 15.37 -1.20 0.54
CA THR A 56 14.32 -0.42 -0.13
C THR A 56 14.46 -0.52 -1.65
N SER A 57 15.66 -0.33 -2.21
CA SER A 57 15.88 -0.46 -3.65
C SER A 57 15.59 -1.87 -4.17
N GLN A 58 15.90 -2.91 -3.39
CA GLN A 58 15.54 -4.28 -3.74
C GLN A 58 14.02 -4.46 -3.82
N LEU A 59 13.27 -3.93 -2.85
CA LEU A 59 11.81 -4.04 -2.80
C LEU A 59 11.14 -3.28 -3.96
N ASP A 60 11.64 -2.09 -4.29
CA ASP A 60 11.15 -1.32 -5.44
C ASP A 60 11.35 -2.10 -6.75
N GLY A 61 12.54 -2.68 -6.96
CA GLY A 61 12.81 -3.51 -8.13
C GLY A 61 11.92 -4.76 -8.21
N GLN A 62 11.60 -5.39 -7.07
CA GLN A 62 10.67 -6.52 -7.01
C GLN A 62 9.25 -6.11 -7.40
N MET A 63 8.80 -4.94 -6.94
CA MET A 63 7.48 -4.39 -7.27
C MET A 63 7.36 -4.14 -8.78
N ASP A 64 8.39 -3.53 -9.39
CA ASP A 64 8.43 -3.28 -10.83
C ASP A 64 8.42 -4.59 -11.64
N GLU A 65 9.18 -5.60 -11.20
CA GLU A 65 9.18 -6.92 -11.83
C GLU A 65 7.80 -7.60 -11.74
N GLN A 66 7.15 -7.52 -10.57
CA GLN A 66 5.80 -8.06 -10.37
C GLN A 66 4.78 -7.34 -11.25
N LEU A 67 4.85 -6.01 -11.34
CA LEU A 67 3.98 -5.23 -12.21
C LEU A 67 4.16 -5.63 -13.69
N HIS A 68 5.41 -5.80 -14.14
CA HIS A 68 5.71 -6.26 -15.49
C HIS A 68 5.18 -7.68 -15.78
N LYS A 69 5.26 -8.59 -14.81
CA LYS A 69 4.67 -9.93 -14.90
C LYS A 69 3.14 -9.90 -15.01
N LEU A 70 2.47 -9.04 -14.24
CA LEU A 70 1.01 -8.87 -14.33
C LEU A 70 0.60 -8.35 -15.71
N ILE A 71 1.28 -7.32 -16.21
CA ILE A 71 1.02 -6.75 -17.54
C ILE A 71 1.24 -7.80 -18.64
N SER A 72 2.38 -8.49 -18.63
CA SER A 72 2.70 -9.51 -19.65
C SER A 72 1.78 -10.73 -19.59
N SER A 73 1.30 -11.12 -18.41
CA SER A 73 0.31 -12.19 -18.27
C SER A 73 -1.07 -11.80 -18.81
N SER A 74 -1.46 -10.53 -18.66
CA SER A 74 -2.72 -9.98 -19.16
C SER A 74 -2.70 -9.67 -20.66
N LEU A 75 -1.51 -9.50 -21.25
CA LEU A 75 -1.32 -9.20 -22.68
C LEU A 75 -1.03 -10.43 -23.54
N ARG A 76 -1.12 -11.66 -23.00
CA ARG A 76 -1.03 -12.86 -23.87
C ARG A 76 -2.17 -12.80 -24.90
N PRO A 77 -1.88 -12.83 -26.21
CA PRO A 77 -2.93 -12.95 -27.21
C PRO A 77 -3.70 -14.23 -26.94
N ILE A 78 -5.02 -14.12 -26.89
CA ILE A 78 -5.94 -15.25 -26.86
C ILE A 78 -5.67 -16.04 -28.15
N GLN A 79 -4.93 -17.15 -28.04
CA GLN A 79 -4.82 -18.16 -29.09
C GLN A 79 -5.91 -19.21 -28.87
#